data_AF-A0A671PHF4-F1
#
_entry.id   AF-A0A671PHF4-F1
#
_cell.length_a   1.000
_cell.length_b   1.000
_cell.length_c   1.000
_cell.angle_alpha   90.00
_cell.angle_beta   90.00
_cell.angle_gamma   90.00
#
_symmetry.space_group_name_H-M   'P 1'
#
loop_
_entity.id
_entity.type
_entity.pdbx_description
1 polymer ?
#
loop_
_entity_poly.entity_id
_entity_poly.type
_entity_poly.pdbx_seq_one_letter_code
_entity_poly.pdbx_strand_id
1 'polypeptide(L)'
;FKETYPKWEFPRKNLVLGKTLGEGEFGKVVKATAFRLKGKAGYTTVAVKMLKENASHSELRDLLSEFTLLKQVNHPHVIKMYGACSQDGPLYLIVEYAKYGSLRNFLRESRKVGPSYMGNDANRNSSYLENPDERALTMGDLISFAWQSSRGMQYLAEMKLVHRDLAARNVLVAEGRKMKISDFGLSRDVYEEDSYVKRSKGRIPVKWMAIESLFDHIYTTQSDVWSFGVLLWEIVTLGGNPYPGIAPERLFNLLKTGYRMEKPENCTDEMYNLMLRCWKQEPDKRPTFSDISKELEKMMVKSRDYLDLAASTPADALLYDDSLSEEDTPLVDCSNTPLPRTLPSTWIENKLYGRISHAFTRF
;
A
#
# COMPACT_ATOMS: atom_id res chain seq x y z
N PHE A 1 -2.48 27.19 22.44
CA PHE A 1 -2.32 26.76 21.03
C PHE A 1 -3.00 27.78 20.12
N LYS A 2 -2.28 28.79 19.62
CA LYS A 2 -2.78 29.82 18.67
C LYS A 2 -1.80 29.94 17.49
N GLU A 3 -1.29 28.82 17.00
CA GLU A 3 -0.59 28.81 15.73
C GLU A 3 -1.62 28.46 14.66
N THR A 4 -1.97 29.44 13.84
CA THR A 4 -2.87 29.20 12.71
C THR A 4 -2.05 28.63 11.57
N TYR A 5 -2.55 27.58 10.90
CA TYR A 5 -1.90 26.99 9.73
C TYR A 5 -2.78 27.25 8.50
N PRO A 6 -2.73 28.45 7.87
CA PRO A 6 -3.74 28.87 6.89
C PRO A 6 -3.86 27.90 5.71
N LYS A 7 -2.75 27.26 5.31
CA LYS A 7 -2.70 26.27 4.22
C LYS A 7 -3.47 24.97 4.53
N TRP A 8 -3.55 24.61 5.81
CA TRP A 8 -4.08 23.33 6.28
C TRP A 8 -5.40 23.46 7.02
N GLU A 9 -5.75 24.65 7.48
CA GLU A 9 -7.03 24.89 8.16
C GLU A 9 -8.21 24.67 7.21
N PHE A 10 -9.21 23.93 7.68
CA PHE A 10 -10.45 23.64 6.95
C PHE A 10 -11.66 24.17 7.71
N PRO A 11 -12.60 24.88 7.07
CA PRO A 11 -13.78 25.41 7.74
C PRO A 11 -14.64 24.27 8.33
N ARG A 12 -14.76 24.23 9.66
CA ARG A 12 -15.51 23.18 10.38
C ARG A 12 -16.96 23.03 9.89
N LYS A 13 -17.62 24.14 9.54
CA LYS A 13 -18.98 24.16 8.97
C LYS A 13 -19.13 23.41 7.63
N ASN A 14 -18.04 23.17 6.92
CA ASN A 14 -18.03 22.43 5.66
C ASN A 14 -17.71 20.93 5.86
N LEU A 15 -17.55 20.47 7.11
CA LEU A 15 -17.24 19.09 7.45
C LEU A 15 -18.45 18.46 8.16
N VAL A 16 -18.96 17.36 7.60
CA VAL A 16 -20.06 16.59 8.19
C VAL A 16 -19.52 15.24 8.65
N LEU A 17 -19.50 15.01 9.96
CA LEU A 17 -19.06 13.75 10.54
C LEU A 17 -20.16 12.69 10.43
N GLY A 18 -19.76 11.45 10.18
CA GLY A 18 -20.64 10.29 10.06
C GLY A 18 -20.23 9.17 11.02
N LYS A 19 -20.38 7.92 10.58
CA LYS A 19 -20.14 6.74 11.42
C LYS A 19 -18.68 6.60 11.85
N THR A 20 -18.47 6.07 13.06
CA THR A 20 -17.15 5.63 13.52
C THR A 20 -16.62 4.50 12.62
N LEU A 21 -15.36 4.64 12.21
CA LEU A 21 -14.62 3.63 11.44
C LEU A 21 -13.73 2.77 12.35
N GLY A 22 -13.20 3.38 13.41
CA GLY A 22 -12.40 2.71 14.41
C GLY A 22 -12.14 3.61 15.62
N GLU A 23 -11.92 3.00 16.77
CA GLU A 23 -11.58 3.68 18.01
C GLU A 23 -10.55 2.82 18.76
N GLY A 24 -9.49 3.44 19.26
CA GLY A 24 -8.40 2.71 19.89
C GLY A 24 -7.46 3.60 20.69
N GLU A 25 -6.24 3.11 20.89
CA GLU A 25 -5.18 3.80 21.64
C GLU A 25 -4.74 5.11 20.95
N PHE A 26 -4.97 5.24 19.65
CA PHE A 26 -4.55 6.39 18.83
C PHE A 26 -5.67 7.40 18.57
N GLY A 27 -6.74 7.35 19.38
CA GLY A 27 -7.92 8.19 19.26
C GLY A 27 -9.09 7.52 18.52
N LYS A 28 -9.94 8.36 17.94
CA LYS A 28 -11.16 7.96 17.22
C LYS A 28 -11.08 8.40 15.77
N VAL A 29 -11.45 7.51 14.85
CA VAL A 29 -11.54 7.78 13.42
C VAL A 29 -12.99 7.62 12.97
N VAL A 30 -13.52 8.63 12.29
CA VAL A 30 -14.88 8.61 11.73
C VAL A 30 -14.85 8.85 10.23
N LYS A 31 -15.84 8.30 9.52
CA LYS A 31 -16.10 8.66 8.12
C LYS A 31 -16.75 10.04 8.10
N ALA A 32 -16.42 10.88 7.13
CA ALA A 32 -17.00 12.20 6.99
C ALA A 32 -17.13 12.61 5.52
N THR A 33 -17.89 13.67 5.27
CA THR A 33 -17.93 14.35 3.97
C THR A 33 -17.46 15.80 4.14
N ALA A 34 -16.58 16.23 3.24
CA ALA A 34 -16.01 17.58 3.24
C ALA A 34 -16.43 18.33 1.97
N PHE A 35 -17.11 19.46 2.13
CA PHE A 35 -17.54 20.31 1.03
C PHE A 35 -16.43 21.27 0.57
N ARG A 36 -16.21 21.37 -0.73
CA ARG A 36 -15.18 22.24 -1.33
C ARG A 36 -13.74 21.94 -0.89
N LEU A 37 -13.45 20.68 -0.58
CA LEU A 37 -12.13 20.26 -0.11
C LEU A 37 -11.04 20.51 -1.18
N LYS A 38 -10.01 21.28 -0.82
CA LYS A 38 -8.90 21.66 -1.72
C LYS A 38 -9.37 22.25 -3.06
N GLY A 39 -10.46 23.01 -3.04
CA GLY A 39 -11.00 23.68 -4.23
C GLY A 39 -11.80 22.77 -5.16
N LYS A 40 -11.94 21.47 -4.86
CA LYS A 40 -12.81 20.57 -5.65
C LYS A 40 -14.27 20.91 -5.43
N ALA A 41 -15.06 21.03 -6.49
CA ALA A 41 -16.50 21.22 -6.37
C ALA A 41 -17.18 20.01 -5.70
N GLY A 42 -18.27 20.26 -4.96
CA GLY A 42 -19.06 19.21 -4.32
C GLY A 42 -18.47 18.65 -3.02
N TYR A 43 -18.94 17.46 -2.65
CA TYR A 43 -18.51 16.74 -1.44
C TYR A 43 -17.43 15.72 -1.78
N THR A 44 -16.42 15.63 -0.92
CA THR A 44 -15.41 14.57 -0.95
C THR A 44 -15.58 13.70 0.29
N THR A 45 -15.61 12.37 0.11
CA THR A 45 -15.58 11.43 1.24
C THR A 45 -14.18 11.40 1.85
N VAL A 46 -14.08 11.55 3.16
CA VAL A 46 -12.83 11.62 3.92
C VAL A 46 -12.92 10.81 5.21
N ALA A 47 -11.78 10.54 5.83
CA ALA A 47 -11.72 10.10 7.21
C ALA A 47 -11.28 11.26 8.11
N VAL A 48 -11.80 11.30 9.33
CA VAL A 48 -11.44 12.32 10.32
C VAL A 48 -10.91 11.63 11.56
N LYS A 49 -9.65 11.90 11.89
CA LYS A 49 -9.01 11.45 13.13
C LYS A 49 -9.13 12.53 14.19
N MET A 50 -9.52 12.14 15.39
CA MET A 50 -9.78 13.04 16.52
C MET A 50 -9.47 12.35 17.85
N LEU A 51 -9.36 13.14 18.91
CA LEU A 51 -9.25 12.61 20.27
C LEU A 51 -10.56 12.01 20.76
N LYS A 52 -10.46 11.05 21.68
CA LYS A 52 -11.60 10.56 22.49
C LYS A 52 -11.95 11.56 23.58
N GLU A 53 -13.13 11.45 24.17
CA GLU A 53 -13.62 12.37 25.22
C GLU A 53 -12.68 12.44 26.43
N ASN A 54 -12.04 11.32 26.79
CA ASN A 54 -11.12 11.19 27.93
C ASN A 54 -9.64 11.07 27.51
N ALA A 55 -9.27 11.66 26.37
CA ALA A 55 -7.92 11.54 25.85
C ALA A 55 -6.86 12.14 26.79
N SER A 56 -5.76 11.41 26.92
CA SER A 56 -4.57 11.80 27.66
C SER A 56 -3.74 12.87 26.93
N HIS A 57 -2.89 13.58 27.66
CA HIS A 57 -1.93 14.52 27.08
C HIS A 57 -0.95 13.84 26.11
N SER A 58 -0.65 12.55 26.29
CA SER A 58 0.14 11.76 25.33
C SER A 58 -0.60 11.59 24.01
N GLU A 59 -1.88 11.23 24.02
CA GLU A 59 -2.66 11.06 22.80
C GLU A 59 -2.78 12.38 22.01
N LEU A 60 -2.90 13.52 22.69
CA LEU A 60 -2.85 14.84 22.05
C LEU A 60 -1.49 15.10 21.37
N ARG A 61 -0.38 14.77 22.03
CA ARG A 61 0.97 14.93 21.44
C ARG A 61 1.18 14.01 20.24
N ASP A 62 0.68 12.79 20.30
CA ASP A 62 0.78 11.83 19.19
C ASP A 62 -0.02 12.33 17.98
N LEU A 63 -1.24 12.86 18.20
CA LEU A 63 -2.05 13.47 17.13
C LEU A 63 -1.39 14.72 16.52
N LEU A 64 -0.77 15.58 17.34
CA LEU A 64 -0.03 16.75 16.85
C LEU A 64 1.26 16.38 16.11
N SER A 65 1.94 15.31 16.56
CA SER A 65 3.13 14.77 15.88
C SER A 65 2.73 14.25 14.50
N GLU A 66 1.64 13.48 14.42
CA GLU A 66 1.08 12.98 13.17
C GLU A 66 0.66 14.13 12.24
N PHE A 67 -0.02 15.16 12.74
CA PHE A 67 -0.34 16.36 11.97
C PHE A 67 0.93 17.03 11.39
N THR A 68 1.97 17.17 12.21
CA THR A 68 3.22 17.83 11.79
C THR A 68 3.93 17.03 10.69
N LEU A 69 4.01 15.72 10.83
CA LEU A 69 4.61 14.82 9.86
C LEU A 69 3.82 14.79 8.55
N LEU A 70 2.50 14.63 8.62
CA LEU A 70 1.62 14.54 7.45
C LEU A 70 1.61 15.80 6.57
N LYS A 71 2.07 16.96 7.08
CA LYS A 71 2.27 18.18 6.28
C LYS A 71 3.45 18.09 5.32
N GLN A 72 4.42 17.23 5.62
CA GLN A 72 5.71 17.16 4.93
C GLN A 72 5.77 15.97 3.95
N VAL A 73 4.88 14.99 4.10
CA VAL A 73 4.86 13.78 3.27
C VAL A 73 3.79 13.83 2.18
N ASN A 74 4.13 13.33 0.99
CA ASN A 74 3.19 13.17 -0.11
C ASN A 74 3.67 12.05 -1.04
N HIS A 75 3.08 10.87 -0.91
CA HIS A 75 3.43 9.70 -1.71
C HIS A 75 2.18 8.83 -1.96
N PRO A 76 2.04 8.15 -3.12
CA PRO A 76 0.86 7.33 -3.42
C PRO A 76 0.54 6.26 -2.39
N HIS A 77 1.57 5.75 -1.69
CA HIS A 77 1.46 4.70 -0.67
C HIS A 77 1.61 5.19 0.78
N VAL A 78 1.45 6.49 1.01
CA VAL A 78 1.35 7.09 2.35
C VAL A 78 -0.02 7.76 2.45
N ILE A 79 -0.68 7.65 3.60
CA ILE A 79 -2.01 8.24 3.77
C ILE A 79 -1.94 9.76 3.58
N LYS A 80 -2.81 10.28 2.71
CA LYS A 80 -2.78 11.71 2.37
C LYS A 80 -3.56 12.52 3.39
N MET A 81 -2.95 13.59 3.91
CA MET A 81 -3.68 14.60 4.67
C MET A 81 -4.24 15.68 3.74
N TYR A 82 -5.50 16.01 3.94
CA TYR A 82 -6.17 17.10 3.23
C TYR A 82 -6.20 18.38 4.06
N GLY A 83 -6.37 18.30 5.37
CA GLY A 83 -6.40 19.49 6.21
C GLY A 83 -6.67 19.16 7.67
N ALA A 84 -6.92 20.19 8.46
CA ALA A 84 -7.28 20.08 9.86
C ALA A 84 -8.31 21.15 10.24
N CYS A 85 -9.16 20.85 11.22
CA CYS A 85 -9.92 21.87 11.95
C CYS A 85 -9.25 22.04 13.31
N SER A 86 -8.54 23.14 13.52
CA SER A 86 -7.79 23.42 14.75
C SER A 86 -8.42 24.53 15.60
N GLN A 87 -9.34 25.30 15.02
CA GLN A 87 -10.02 26.42 15.69
C GLN A 87 -11.46 26.07 16.06
N ASP A 88 -11.99 26.80 17.05
CA ASP A 88 -13.40 26.79 17.47
C ASP A 88 -13.97 25.38 17.66
N GLY A 89 -13.22 24.53 18.36
CA GLY A 89 -13.62 23.16 18.65
C GLY A 89 -12.44 22.18 18.75
N PRO A 90 -12.73 20.88 18.88
CA PRO A 90 -11.70 19.84 18.96
C PRO A 90 -10.85 19.75 17.69
N LEU A 91 -9.59 19.36 17.86
CA LEU A 91 -8.67 19.12 16.75
C LEU A 91 -9.14 17.94 15.90
N TYR A 92 -9.39 18.20 14.62
CA TYR A 92 -9.71 17.18 13.62
C TYR A 92 -8.64 17.14 12.55
N LEU A 93 -8.10 15.96 12.26
CA LEU A 93 -7.25 15.74 11.09
C LEU A 93 -8.08 15.10 9.98
N ILE A 94 -8.17 15.78 8.84
CA ILE A 94 -8.93 15.34 7.67
C ILE A 94 -7.96 14.64 6.71
N VAL A 95 -8.15 13.33 6.55
CA VAL A 95 -7.27 12.46 5.77
C VAL A 95 -8.03 11.68 4.70
N GLU A 96 -7.28 11.07 3.79
CA GLU A 96 -7.79 10.15 2.78
C GLU A 96 -8.62 9.03 3.40
N TYR A 97 -9.77 8.74 2.80
CA TYR A 97 -10.62 7.62 3.21
C TYR A 97 -10.17 6.33 2.52
N ALA A 98 -9.68 5.38 3.31
CA ALA A 98 -9.37 4.04 2.83
C ALA A 98 -10.60 3.12 2.94
N LYS A 99 -11.25 2.86 1.79
CA LYS A 99 -12.54 2.15 1.69
C LYS A 99 -12.56 0.81 2.44
N TYR A 100 -11.48 0.04 2.36
CA TYR A 100 -11.41 -1.33 2.87
C TYR A 100 -10.76 -1.43 4.27
N GLY A 101 -10.52 -0.30 4.94
CA GLY A 101 -9.99 -0.28 6.30
C GLY A 101 -8.54 -0.75 6.39
N SER A 102 -8.17 -1.42 7.49
CA SER A 102 -6.80 -1.89 7.71
C SER A 102 -6.49 -3.16 6.92
N LEU A 103 -5.25 -3.29 6.47
CA LEU A 103 -4.74 -4.44 5.73
C LEU A 103 -4.92 -5.73 6.53
N ARG A 104 -4.71 -5.69 7.85
CA ARG A 104 -4.95 -6.86 8.72
C ARG A 104 -6.40 -7.35 8.64
N ASN A 105 -7.37 -6.45 8.71
CA ASN A 105 -8.79 -6.84 8.64
C ASN A 105 -9.15 -7.31 7.23
N PHE A 106 -8.72 -6.57 6.21
CA PHE A 106 -8.91 -6.93 4.81
C PHE A 106 -8.39 -8.35 4.49
N LEU A 107 -7.16 -8.67 4.91
CA LEU A 107 -6.58 -10.01 4.74
C LEU A 107 -7.37 -11.09 5.50
N ARG A 108 -7.82 -10.82 6.73
CA ARG A 108 -8.59 -11.81 7.52
C ARG A 108 -9.99 -12.03 6.94
N GLU A 109 -10.60 -11.01 6.36
CA GLU A 109 -11.88 -11.13 5.66
C GLU A 109 -11.75 -12.02 4.41
N SER A 110 -10.63 -11.92 3.69
CA SER A 110 -10.37 -12.78 2.51
C SER A 110 -10.34 -14.29 2.84
N ARG A 111 -10.02 -14.68 4.09
CA ARG A 111 -10.05 -16.08 4.54
C ARG A 111 -11.45 -16.71 4.44
N LYS A 112 -12.50 -15.89 4.54
CA LYS A 112 -13.90 -16.35 4.51
C LYS A 112 -14.37 -16.73 3.10
N VAL A 113 -13.66 -16.28 2.07
CA VAL A 113 -14.04 -16.52 0.67
C VAL A 113 -13.76 -17.98 0.26
N GLY A 114 -12.90 -18.69 0.99
CA GLY A 114 -12.59 -20.12 0.80
C GLY A 114 -11.92 -20.43 -0.55
N PRO A 115 -11.35 -21.63 -0.73
CA PRO A 115 -10.98 -22.10 -2.05
C PRO A 115 -12.26 -22.26 -2.88
N SER A 116 -12.32 -21.63 -4.06
CA SER A 116 -13.44 -21.65 -5.00
C SER A 116 -13.81 -23.03 -5.56
N TYR A 117 -13.26 -24.12 -5.01
CA TYR A 117 -13.39 -25.49 -5.50
C TYR A 117 -14.40 -26.34 -4.72
N MET A 118 -15.10 -25.79 -3.72
CA MET A 118 -16.06 -26.53 -2.89
C MET A 118 -17.42 -25.84 -2.68
N GLY A 119 -17.89 -25.07 -3.67
CA GLY A 119 -19.23 -24.46 -3.64
C GLY A 119 -19.92 -24.63 -4.98
N ASN A 120 -20.95 -25.48 -5.02
CA ASN A 120 -21.75 -25.86 -6.20
C ASN A 120 -22.68 -24.74 -6.72
N ASP A 121 -22.34 -23.46 -6.51
CA ASP A 121 -23.16 -22.33 -6.94
C ASP A 121 -22.58 -21.71 -8.22
N ALA A 122 -23.11 -22.16 -9.36
CA ALA A 122 -22.85 -21.62 -10.70
C ALA A 122 -23.22 -20.13 -10.88
N ASN A 123 -23.65 -19.44 -9.81
CA ASN A 123 -24.08 -18.04 -9.84
C ASN A 123 -23.00 -17.04 -9.37
N ARG A 124 -21.82 -17.49 -8.91
CA ARG A 124 -20.72 -16.60 -8.46
C ARG A 124 -19.92 -15.95 -9.59
N ASN A 125 -19.97 -16.47 -10.82
CA ASN A 125 -19.20 -15.92 -11.94
C ASN A 125 -19.69 -14.53 -12.36
N SER A 126 -20.96 -14.19 -12.13
CA SER A 126 -21.52 -12.88 -12.47
C SER A 126 -21.03 -11.75 -11.54
N SER A 127 -20.83 -12.03 -10.24
CA SER A 127 -20.42 -10.99 -9.26
C SER A 127 -18.95 -10.58 -9.41
N TYR A 128 -18.07 -11.48 -9.87
CA TYR A 128 -16.66 -11.16 -10.11
C TYR A 128 -16.45 -10.20 -11.28
N LEU A 129 -17.35 -10.20 -12.26
CA LEU A 129 -17.33 -9.27 -13.40
C LEU A 129 -17.82 -7.87 -12.99
N GLU A 130 -18.71 -7.78 -12.00
CA GLU A 130 -19.26 -6.50 -11.51
C GLU A 130 -18.36 -5.80 -10.49
N ASN A 131 -17.60 -6.54 -9.65
CA ASN A 131 -16.62 -5.97 -8.73
C ASN A 131 -15.29 -6.77 -8.71
N PRO A 132 -14.29 -6.37 -9.51
CA PRO A 132 -12.97 -7.01 -9.54
C PRO A 132 -12.24 -7.03 -8.19
N ASP A 133 -12.62 -6.16 -7.26
CA ASP A 133 -12.06 -6.09 -5.90
C ASP A 133 -12.56 -7.20 -4.95
N GLU A 134 -13.60 -7.95 -5.32
CA GLU A 134 -14.19 -9.03 -4.51
C GLU A 134 -13.63 -10.43 -4.84
N ARG A 135 -12.70 -10.53 -5.81
CA ARG A 135 -12.05 -11.80 -6.15
C ARG A 135 -11.12 -12.28 -5.03
N ALA A 136 -10.92 -13.60 -4.96
CA ALA A 136 -9.98 -14.21 -4.03
C ALA A 136 -8.55 -13.65 -4.23
N LEU A 137 -7.82 -13.49 -3.12
CA LEU A 137 -6.44 -13.01 -3.15
C LEU A 137 -5.49 -14.10 -3.65
N THR A 138 -4.68 -13.75 -4.64
CA THR A 138 -3.59 -14.58 -5.15
C THR A 138 -2.27 -14.19 -4.49
N MET A 139 -1.25 -15.04 -4.62
CA MET A 139 0.10 -14.67 -4.19
C MET A 139 0.60 -13.40 -4.89
N GLY A 140 0.25 -13.19 -6.17
CA GLY A 140 0.59 -11.96 -6.90
C GLY A 140 -0.02 -10.71 -6.27
N ASP A 141 -1.23 -10.79 -5.71
CA ASP A 141 -1.83 -9.69 -4.96
C ASP A 141 -1.07 -9.41 -3.66
N LEU A 142 -0.67 -10.47 -2.93
CA LEU A 142 0.08 -10.34 -1.68
C LEU A 142 1.46 -9.72 -1.89
N ILE A 143 2.18 -10.16 -2.94
CA ILE A 143 3.47 -9.55 -3.33
C ILE A 143 3.25 -8.08 -3.73
N SER A 144 2.15 -7.77 -4.44
CA SER A 144 1.82 -6.38 -4.77
C SER A 144 1.59 -5.53 -3.53
N PHE A 145 0.88 -6.03 -2.51
CA PHE A 145 0.66 -5.30 -1.25
C PHE A 145 1.97 -5.05 -0.50
N ALA A 146 2.86 -6.05 -0.44
CA ALA A 146 4.19 -5.92 0.10
C ALA A 146 5.00 -4.85 -0.65
N TRP A 147 5.02 -4.90 -2.00
CA TRP A 147 5.75 -3.96 -2.85
C TRP A 147 5.24 -2.52 -2.69
N GLN A 148 3.92 -2.31 -2.70
CA GLN A 148 3.33 -0.99 -2.48
C GLN A 148 3.74 -0.43 -1.11
N SER A 149 3.73 -1.27 -0.07
CA SER A 149 4.14 -0.89 1.28
C SER A 149 5.64 -0.60 1.38
N SER A 150 6.49 -1.38 0.71
CA SER A 150 7.94 -1.13 0.67
C SER A 150 8.28 0.17 -0.05
N ARG A 151 7.55 0.53 -1.12
CA ARG A 151 7.69 1.82 -1.81
C ARG A 151 7.29 2.99 -0.91
N GLY A 152 6.23 2.85 -0.12
CA GLY A 152 5.85 3.84 0.90
C GLY A 152 6.95 4.03 1.94
N MET A 153 7.50 2.94 2.46
CA MET A 153 8.58 2.99 3.46
C MET A 153 9.93 3.47 2.89
N GLN A 154 10.23 3.16 1.63
CA GLN A 154 11.40 3.72 0.93
C GLN A 154 11.33 5.25 0.91
N TYR A 155 10.18 5.80 0.52
CA TYR A 155 9.96 7.24 0.51
C TYR A 155 10.11 7.85 1.92
N LEU A 156 9.55 7.22 2.95
CA LEU A 156 9.70 7.70 4.34
C LEU A 156 11.17 7.69 4.80
N ALA A 157 11.93 6.65 4.44
CA ALA A 157 13.37 6.59 4.73
C ALA A 157 14.17 7.69 4.01
N GLU A 158 13.82 8.00 2.75
CA GLU A 158 14.42 9.11 1.99
C GLU A 158 14.10 10.47 2.64
N MET A 159 12.89 10.61 3.19
CA MET A 159 12.46 11.75 4.00
C MET A 159 13.04 11.75 5.43
N LYS A 160 13.92 10.80 5.77
CA LYS A 160 14.54 10.68 7.11
C LYS A 160 13.52 10.50 8.23
N LEU A 161 12.44 9.78 7.95
CA LEU A 161 11.39 9.46 8.92
C LEU A 161 11.48 7.98 9.33
N VAL A 162 11.44 7.74 10.63
CA VAL A 162 11.30 6.39 11.22
C VAL A 162 9.86 6.20 11.69
N HIS A 163 9.20 5.16 11.20
CA HIS A 163 7.78 4.88 11.45
C HIS A 163 7.54 4.35 12.87
N ARG A 164 8.35 3.37 13.32
CA ARG A 164 8.38 2.75 14.67
C ARG A 164 7.20 1.85 15.05
N ASP A 165 6.08 1.94 14.35
CA ASP A 165 4.92 1.05 14.54
C ASP A 165 4.42 0.47 13.22
N LEU A 166 5.32 0.00 12.36
CA LEU A 166 4.94 -0.59 11.08
C LEU A 166 4.37 -1.99 11.29
N ALA A 167 3.09 -2.18 10.95
CA ALA A 167 2.35 -3.44 11.10
C ALA A 167 1.12 -3.45 10.18
N ALA A 168 0.55 -4.63 9.90
CA ALA A 168 -0.62 -4.73 9.01
C ALA A 168 -1.86 -3.98 9.53
N ARG A 169 -1.94 -3.71 10.84
CA ARG A 169 -2.99 -2.86 11.44
C ARG A 169 -2.87 -1.38 11.06
N ASN A 170 -1.67 -0.92 10.73
CA ASN A 170 -1.32 0.49 10.45
C ASN A 170 -1.06 0.71 8.95
N VAL A 171 -1.32 -0.30 8.11
CA VAL A 171 -1.43 -0.14 6.65
C VAL A 171 -2.91 -0.16 6.31
N LEU A 172 -3.38 0.85 5.59
CA LEU A 172 -4.77 0.96 5.12
C LEU A 172 -4.90 0.52 3.67
N VAL A 173 -6.07 0.02 3.30
CA VAL A 173 -6.40 -0.46 1.95
C VAL A 173 -7.44 0.50 1.34
N ALA A 174 -6.97 1.36 0.43
CA ALA A 174 -7.80 2.31 -0.29
C ALA A 174 -8.44 1.68 -1.54
N GLU A 175 -9.25 2.47 -2.23
CA GLU A 175 -9.90 2.09 -3.50
C GLU A 175 -8.88 1.54 -4.52
N GLY A 176 -9.27 0.49 -5.26
CA GLY A 176 -8.36 -0.23 -6.16
C GLY A 176 -7.26 -1.03 -5.44
N ARG A 177 -7.53 -1.47 -4.20
CA ARG A 177 -6.64 -2.24 -3.32
C ARG A 177 -5.24 -1.61 -3.20
N LYS A 178 -5.20 -0.28 -3.03
CA LYS A 178 -3.97 0.49 -2.86
C LYS A 178 -3.54 0.57 -1.41
N MET A 179 -2.29 0.19 -1.13
CA MET A 179 -1.75 0.25 0.23
C MET A 179 -1.39 1.68 0.62
N LYS A 180 -1.73 2.08 1.85
CA LYS A 180 -1.45 3.39 2.44
C LYS A 180 -0.85 3.21 3.84
N ILE A 181 0.44 3.51 4.01
CA ILE A 181 1.04 3.58 5.34
C ILE A 181 0.36 4.70 6.13
N SER A 182 -0.03 4.42 7.37
CA SER A 182 -0.83 5.27 8.26
C SER A 182 -0.34 5.16 9.70
N ASP A 183 -0.92 5.96 10.59
CA ASP A 183 -0.67 5.97 12.04
C ASP A 183 0.75 6.40 12.42
N PHE A 184 1.07 7.64 12.06
CA PHE A 184 2.35 8.28 12.32
C PHE A 184 2.51 8.86 13.74
N GLY A 185 1.61 8.53 14.66
CA GLY A 185 1.61 9.09 16.02
C GLY A 185 2.87 8.80 16.82
N LEU A 186 3.61 7.73 16.45
CA LEU A 186 4.88 7.34 17.09
C LEU A 186 6.12 7.69 16.26
N SER A 187 5.94 8.18 15.04
CA SER A 187 7.01 8.43 14.08
C SER A 187 7.88 9.64 14.46
N ARG A 188 9.14 9.65 14.01
CA ARG A 188 10.14 10.69 14.33
C ARG A 188 11.09 10.96 13.17
N ASP A 189 11.68 12.16 13.17
CA ASP A 189 12.82 12.52 12.33
C ASP A 189 14.10 11.86 12.89
N VAL A 190 15.01 11.40 12.02
CA VAL A 190 16.29 10.79 12.39
C VAL A 190 17.27 11.80 13.01
N TYR A 191 17.10 13.10 12.78
CA TYR A 191 18.02 14.14 13.29
C TYR A 191 17.65 14.72 14.67
N GLU A 192 16.50 14.36 15.25
CA GLU A 192 16.24 14.68 16.67
C GLU A 192 17.18 13.81 17.53
N GLU A 193 18.12 14.44 18.24
CA GLU A 193 19.20 13.79 19.01
C GLU A 193 18.77 12.57 19.85
N ASP A 194 19.72 11.64 19.96
CA ASP A 194 19.66 10.26 20.44
C ASP A 194 18.77 9.95 21.65
N SER A 195 18.09 8.79 21.55
CA SER A 195 17.50 7.99 22.63
C SER A 195 16.23 8.52 23.33
N TYR A 196 15.15 8.75 22.58
CA TYR A 196 13.82 8.85 23.22
C TYR A 196 13.33 7.48 23.73
N VAL A 197 13.53 7.23 25.03
CA VAL A 197 12.85 6.18 25.79
C VAL A 197 11.37 6.55 25.92
N LYS A 198 10.47 5.77 25.33
CA LYS A 198 9.03 5.90 25.56
C LYS A 198 8.76 5.60 27.06
N ARG A 199 8.76 6.64 27.90
CA ARG A 199 8.41 6.55 29.34
C ARG A 199 6.90 6.39 29.58
N SER A 200 6.07 6.41 28.52
CA SER A 200 4.62 6.30 28.64
C SER A 200 4.14 4.85 28.64
N LYS A 201 3.15 4.56 29.50
CA LYS A 201 2.45 3.27 29.66
C LYS A 201 1.58 2.85 28.46
N GLY A 202 1.89 3.31 27.25
CA GLY A 202 1.20 2.86 26.03
C GLY A 202 1.67 1.45 25.64
N ARG A 203 0.82 0.66 24.98
CA ARG A 203 1.19 -0.71 24.58
C ARG A 203 2.30 -0.64 23.54
N ILE A 204 3.47 -1.13 23.92
CA ILE A 204 4.62 -1.25 23.04
C ILE A 204 4.37 -2.46 22.11
N PRO A 205 4.54 -2.34 20.79
CA PRO A 205 4.26 -3.43 19.85
C PRO A 205 5.42 -4.45 19.82
N VAL A 206 5.69 -5.10 20.96
CA VAL A 206 6.86 -5.96 21.21
C VAL A 206 7.15 -6.96 20.09
N LYS A 207 6.10 -7.57 19.53
CA LYS A 207 6.22 -8.57 18.45
C LYS A 207 6.65 -8.02 17.09
N TRP A 208 6.63 -6.71 16.89
CA TRP A 208 7.07 -6.04 15.66
C TRP A 208 8.43 -5.37 15.80
N MET A 209 8.89 -5.15 17.03
CA MET A 209 10.11 -4.40 17.27
C MET A 209 11.37 -5.17 16.92
N ALA A 210 12.36 -4.43 16.40
CA ALA A 210 13.71 -4.94 16.20
C ALA A 210 14.40 -5.24 17.53
N ILE A 211 15.40 -6.12 17.50
CA ILE A 211 16.13 -6.53 18.70
C ILE A 211 16.78 -5.33 19.40
N GLU A 212 17.46 -4.44 18.67
CA GLU A 212 18.06 -3.21 19.22
C GLU A 212 17.01 -2.24 19.78
N SER A 213 15.80 -2.22 19.23
CA SER A 213 14.71 -1.38 19.74
C SER A 213 14.15 -1.94 21.04
N LEU A 214 14.10 -3.26 21.19
CA LEU A 214 13.68 -3.95 22.40
C LEU A 214 14.71 -3.81 23.54
N PHE A 215 16.00 -3.85 23.22
CA PHE A 215 17.09 -3.86 24.19
C PHE A 215 17.56 -2.45 24.55
N ASP A 216 17.92 -1.67 23.54
CA ASP A 216 18.66 -0.43 23.69
C ASP A 216 17.80 0.81 23.38
N HIS A 217 16.52 0.58 23.06
CA HIS A 217 15.58 1.63 22.64
C HIS A 217 16.07 2.42 21.42
N ILE A 218 16.82 1.76 20.54
CA ILE A 218 17.33 2.33 19.29
C ILE A 218 16.27 2.16 18.20
N TYR A 219 15.91 3.26 17.54
CA TYR A 219 14.94 3.26 16.44
C TYR A 219 15.58 3.92 15.22
N THR A 220 15.66 3.17 14.13
CA THR A 220 16.24 3.60 12.86
C THR A 220 15.42 3.07 11.69
N THR A 221 15.72 3.51 10.47
CA THR A 221 15.17 2.88 9.26
C THR A 221 15.40 1.37 9.23
N GLN A 222 16.52 0.86 9.76
CA GLN A 222 16.80 -0.58 9.80
C GLN A 222 15.96 -1.31 10.84
N SER A 223 15.48 -0.62 11.88
CA SER A 223 14.47 -1.18 12.81
C SER A 223 13.07 -1.24 12.18
N ASP A 224 12.74 -0.31 11.28
CA ASP A 224 11.53 -0.40 10.47
C ASP A 224 11.63 -1.52 9.43
N VAL A 225 12.82 -1.81 8.89
CA VAL A 225 13.05 -2.98 8.02
C VAL A 225 12.73 -4.29 8.75
N TRP A 226 13.12 -4.41 10.02
CA TRP A 226 12.72 -5.56 10.84
C TRP A 226 11.19 -5.67 10.96
N SER A 227 10.54 -4.55 11.29
CA SER A 227 9.08 -4.47 11.39
C SER A 227 8.39 -4.81 10.07
N PHE A 228 9.00 -4.43 8.94
CA PHE A 228 8.55 -4.79 7.60
C PHE A 228 8.66 -6.30 7.35
N GLY A 229 9.71 -6.97 7.83
CA GLY A 229 9.79 -8.43 7.80
C GLY A 229 8.61 -9.10 8.54
N VAL A 230 8.19 -8.54 9.67
CA VAL A 230 6.99 -9.00 10.40
C VAL A 230 5.71 -8.69 9.61
N LEU A 231 5.61 -7.53 8.96
CA LEU A 231 4.50 -7.19 8.05
C LEU A 231 4.41 -8.17 6.88
N LEU A 232 5.53 -8.56 6.25
CA LEU A 232 5.54 -9.59 5.22
C LEU A 232 4.94 -10.90 5.75
N TRP A 233 5.34 -11.32 6.96
CA TRP A 233 4.78 -12.50 7.60
C TRP A 233 3.28 -12.37 7.84
N GLU A 234 2.80 -11.21 8.30
CA GLU A 234 1.36 -10.93 8.43
C GLU A 234 0.64 -11.02 7.08
N ILE A 235 1.23 -10.50 6.00
CA ILE A 235 0.65 -10.53 4.64
C ILE A 235 0.49 -11.97 4.15
N VAL A 236 1.56 -12.78 4.18
CA VAL A 236 1.52 -14.17 3.65
C VAL A 236 0.67 -15.12 4.49
N THR A 237 0.48 -14.80 5.78
CA THR A 237 -0.42 -15.56 6.67
C THR A 237 -1.86 -15.01 6.66
N LEU A 238 -2.17 -14.10 5.73
CA LEU A 238 -3.48 -13.45 5.62
C LEU A 238 -3.96 -12.82 6.93
N GLY A 239 -3.08 -12.06 7.59
CA GLY A 239 -3.33 -11.38 8.86
C GLY A 239 -3.18 -12.29 10.09
N GLY A 240 -2.23 -13.23 10.04
CA GLY A 240 -1.85 -14.05 11.20
C GLY A 240 -1.33 -13.21 12.36
N ASN A 241 -1.29 -13.78 13.56
CA ASN A 241 -0.68 -13.13 14.71
C ASN A 241 0.80 -13.55 14.77
N PRO A 242 1.77 -12.61 14.67
CA PRO A 242 3.19 -12.95 14.73
C PRO A 242 3.54 -13.70 16.03
N TYR A 243 4.55 -14.57 15.94
CA TYR A 243 5.03 -15.40 17.05
C TYR A 243 3.85 -16.12 17.75
N PRO A 244 3.10 -16.98 17.03
CA PRO A 244 1.93 -17.64 17.57
C PRO A 244 2.31 -18.50 18.78
N GLY A 245 1.50 -18.46 19.84
CA GLY A 245 1.76 -19.20 21.09
C GLY A 245 2.88 -18.64 21.98
N ILE A 246 3.66 -17.65 21.50
CA ILE A 246 4.74 -17.04 22.27
C ILE A 246 4.23 -15.75 22.94
N ALA A 247 4.36 -15.72 24.27
CA ALA A 247 4.07 -14.55 25.08
C ALA A 247 5.13 -13.44 24.85
N PRO A 248 4.75 -12.15 24.77
CA PRO A 248 5.68 -11.05 24.51
C PRO A 248 6.90 -11.01 25.44
N GLU A 249 6.71 -11.37 26.71
CA GLU A 249 7.73 -11.37 27.75
C GLU A 249 8.83 -12.41 27.48
N ARG A 250 8.49 -13.50 26.80
CA ARG A 250 9.43 -14.57 26.41
C ARG A 250 10.17 -14.26 25.11
N LEU A 251 9.60 -13.40 24.26
CA LEU A 251 10.14 -13.15 22.92
C LEU A 251 11.55 -12.58 22.98
N PHE A 252 11.84 -11.75 23.98
CA PHE A 252 13.16 -11.19 24.23
C PHE A 252 14.27 -12.26 24.27
N ASN A 253 14.10 -13.28 25.11
CA ASN A 253 15.10 -14.33 25.28
C ASN A 253 15.25 -15.18 24.02
N LEU A 254 14.14 -15.46 23.32
CA LEU A 254 14.16 -16.24 22.08
C LEU A 254 14.92 -15.51 20.96
N LEU A 255 14.63 -14.23 20.75
CA LEU A 255 15.32 -13.45 19.71
C LEU A 255 16.84 -13.39 19.96
N LYS A 256 17.24 -13.31 21.24
CA LYS A 256 18.64 -13.31 21.68
C LYS A 256 19.38 -14.62 21.39
N THR A 257 18.69 -15.76 21.44
CA THR A 257 19.27 -17.07 21.06
C THR A 257 19.24 -17.31 19.55
N GLY A 258 18.86 -16.32 18.75
CA GLY A 258 18.81 -16.42 17.29
C GLY A 258 17.49 -16.97 16.74
N TYR A 259 16.49 -17.24 17.58
CA TYR A 259 15.19 -17.71 17.11
C TYR A 259 14.50 -16.68 16.21
N ARG A 260 13.84 -17.14 15.15
CA ARG A 260 12.96 -16.37 14.26
C ARG A 260 11.71 -17.18 13.96
N MET A 261 10.64 -16.52 13.51
CA MET A 261 9.41 -17.22 13.11
C MET A 261 9.69 -18.21 11.98
N GLU A 262 9.06 -19.37 12.04
CA GLU A 262 9.12 -20.39 10.99
C GLU A 262 8.46 -19.91 9.69
N LYS A 263 8.83 -20.58 8.59
CA LYS A 263 8.26 -20.33 7.26
C LYS A 263 6.76 -20.69 7.26
N PRO A 264 5.86 -19.76 6.89
CA PRO A 264 4.44 -20.07 6.74
C PRO A 264 4.17 -21.06 5.60
N GLU A 265 3.09 -21.86 5.72
CA GLU A 265 2.72 -22.90 4.73
C GLU A 265 2.61 -22.36 3.29
N ASN A 266 1.94 -21.23 3.10
CA ASN A 266 1.71 -20.63 1.78
C ASN A 266 2.82 -19.64 1.36
N CYS A 267 4.02 -19.72 1.93
CA CYS A 267 5.11 -18.80 1.65
C CYS A 267 6.13 -19.43 0.69
N THR A 268 6.63 -18.67 -0.29
CA THR A 268 7.75 -19.14 -1.13
C THR A 268 9.08 -19.02 -0.36
N ASP A 269 10.09 -19.81 -0.73
CA ASP A 269 11.43 -19.70 -0.14
C ASP A 269 12.05 -18.33 -0.40
N GLU A 270 11.82 -17.75 -1.57
CA GLU A 270 12.28 -16.41 -1.92
C GLU A 270 11.72 -15.35 -0.96
N MET A 271 10.40 -15.38 -0.71
CA MET A 271 9.75 -14.46 0.22
C MET A 271 10.21 -14.68 1.68
N TYR A 272 10.38 -15.94 2.10
CA TYR A 272 10.85 -16.24 3.45
C TYR A 272 12.31 -15.83 3.67
N ASN A 273 13.19 -16.04 2.67
CA ASN A 273 14.58 -15.58 2.70
C ASN A 273 14.67 -14.05 2.80
N LEU A 274 13.73 -13.32 2.21
CA LEU A 274 13.59 -11.87 2.41
C LEU A 274 13.22 -11.52 3.86
N MET A 275 12.27 -12.24 4.47
CA MET A 275 11.94 -12.05 5.90
C MET A 275 13.15 -12.30 6.80
N LEU A 276 13.89 -13.40 6.59
CA LEU A 276 15.08 -13.73 7.38
C LEU A 276 16.18 -12.67 7.27
N ARG A 277 16.37 -12.06 6.10
CA ARG A 277 17.31 -10.94 5.92
C ARG A 277 16.83 -9.68 6.63
N CYS A 278 15.53 -9.40 6.64
CA CYS A 278 14.97 -8.30 7.42
C CYS A 278 15.18 -8.50 8.94
N TRP A 279 15.29 -9.75 9.40
CA TRP A 279 15.50 -10.10 10.81
C TRP A 279 16.95 -10.44 11.19
N LYS A 280 17.95 -10.02 10.39
CA LYS A 280 19.36 -10.10 10.80
C LYS A 280 19.59 -9.33 12.10
N GLN A 281 20.42 -9.89 12.97
CA GLN A 281 20.74 -9.29 14.26
C GLN A 281 21.42 -7.93 14.06
N GLU A 282 22.47 -7.89 13.25
CA GLU A 282 23.18 -6.66 12.92
C GLU A 282 22.35 -5.79 11.96
N PRO A 283 21.97 -4.55 12.33
CA PRO A 283 21.12 -3.70 11.51
C PRO A 283 21.69 -3.37 10.12
N ASP A 284 23.02 -3.24 9.99
CA ASP A 284 23.72 -2.96 8.73
C ASP A 284 23.67 -4.13 7.74
N LYS A 285 23.37 -5.35 8.20
CA LYS A 285 23.20 -6.54 7.35
C LYS A 285 21.78 -6.70 6.81
N ARG A 286 20.83 -5.88 7.26
CA ARG A 286 19.46 -5.87 6.76
C ARG A 286 19.40 -5.10 5.43
N PRO A 287 18.56 -5.52 4.47
CA PRO A 287 18.42 -4.81 3.20
C PRO A 287 17.81 -3.43 3.40
N THR A 288 18.07 -2.50 2.48
CA THR A 288 17.34 -1.22 2.48
C THR A 288 15.95 -1.39 1.87
N PHE A 289 15.02 -0.45 2.10
CA PHE A 289 13.72 -0.47 1.44
C PHE A 289 13.79 -0.38 -0.09
N SER A 290 14.86 0.20 -0.64
CA SER A 290 15.13 0.20 -2.08
C SER A 290 15.43 -1.22 -2.58
N ASP A 291 16.27 -1.97 -1.86
CA ASP A 291 16.61 -3.36 -2.20
C ASP A 291 15.39 -4.27 -2.07
N ILE A 292 14.62 -4.14 -0.98
CA ILE A 292 13.36 -4.86 -0.75
C ILE A 292 12.39 -4.63 -1.91
N SER A 293 12.20 -3.38 -2.34
CA SER A 293 11.27 -3.04 -3.42
C SER A 293 11.68 -3.67 -4.75
N LYS A 294 12.97 -3.61 -5.09
CA LYS A 294 13.51 -4.25 -6.31
C LYS A 294 13.33 -5.76 -6.29
N GLU A 295 13.47 -6.38 -5.13
CA GLU A 295 13.34 -7.82 -4.99
C GLU A 295 11.89 -8.29 -5.10
N LEU A 296 10.95 -7.57 -4.44
CA LEU A 296 9.52 -7.83 -4.58
C LEU A 296 9.05 -7.63 -6.03
N GLU A 297 9.58 -6.63 -6.73
CA GLU A 297 9.30 -6.42 -8.16
C GLU A 297 9.75 -7.61 -9.02
N LYS A 298 10.93 -8.18 -8.75
CA LYS A 298 11.39 -9.41 -9.42
C LYS A 298 10.46 -10.59 -9.16
N MET A 299 9.98 -10.75 -7.92
CA MET A 299 9.00 -11.80 -7.58
C MET A 299 7.67 -11.61 -8.33
N MET A 300 7.24 -10.36 -8.54
CA MET A 300 6.02 -10.06 -9.32
C MET A 300 6.15 -10.45 -10.79
N VAL A 301 7.30 -10.16 -11.42
CA VAL A 301 7.55 -10.51 -12.83
C VAL A 301 7.51 -12.03 -13.02
N LYS A 302 8.27 -12.78 -12.21
CA LYS A 302 8.25 -14.25 -12.25
C LYS A 302 6.84 -14.82 -12.07
N SER A 303 6.05 -14.25 -11.16
CA SER A 303 4.68 -14.73 -10.93
C SER A 303 3.78 -14.55 -12.15
N ARG A 304 4.01 -13.51 -12.97
CA ARG A 304 3.27 -13.31 -14.23
C ARG A 304 3.69 -14.33 -15.28
N ASP A 305 4.99 -14.55 -15.44
CA ASP A 305 5.52 -15.52 -16.42
C ASP A 305 4.99 -16.94 -16.16
N TYR A 306 4.87 -17.35 -14.88
CA TYR A 306 4.26 -18.63 -14.51
C TYR A 306 2.77 -18.72 -14.86
N LEU A 307 2.01 -17.63 -14.70
CA LEU A 307 0.59 -17.59 -15.04
C LEU A 307 0.39 -17.63 -16.56
N ASP A 308 1.22 -16.90 -17.31
CA ASP A 308 1.17 -16.88 -18.77
C ASP A 308 1.58 -18.23 -19.37
N LEU A 309 2.60 -18.89 -18.81
CA LEU A 309 2.99 -20.24 -19.24
C LEU A 309 1.92 -21.30 -18.90
N ALA A 310 1.27 -21.20 -17.74
CA ALA A 310 0.18 -22.10 -17.36
C ALA A 310 -1.07 -21.89 -18.23
N ALA A 311 -1.35 -20.65 -18.63
CA ALA A 311 -2.41 -20.34 -19.60
C ALA A 311 -2.10 -20.83 -21.03
N SER A 312 -0.83 -21.13 -21.32
CA SER A 312 -0.33 -21.58 -22.63
C SER A 312 -0.15 -23.10 -22.73
N THR A 313 -0.94 -23.89 -21.99
CA THR A 313 -0.85 -25.37 -22.06
C THR A 313 -1.56 -25.94 -23.30
N PRO A 314 -1.05 -27.05 -23.89
CA PRO A 314 -1.33 -27.46 -25.28
C PRO A 314 -2.65 -28.25 -25.44
N ALA A 315 -3.75 -27.78 -24.86
CA ALA A 315 -5.07 -28.34 -25.14
C ALA A 315 -5.65 -27.80 -26.46
N ASP A 316 -5.20 -26.63 -26.93
CA ASP A 316 -5.64 -26.00 -28.18
C ASP A 316 -4.83 -26.44 -29.41
N ALA A 317 -3.84 -27.33 -29.27
CA ALA A 317 -2.96 -27.77 -30.36
C ALA A 317 -3.39 -29.08 -31.06
N LEU A 318 -4.56 -29.66 -30.72
CA LEU A 318 -5.01 -30.94 -31.28
C LEU A 318 -6.23 -30.87 -32.21
N LEU A 319 -6.56 -29.68 -32.72
CA LEU A 319 -7.63 -29.54 -33.71
C LEU A 319 -7.11 -28.72 -34.89
N TYR A 320 -6.40 -29.38 -35.81
CA TYR A 320 -6.37 -29.14 -37.26
C TYR A 320 -5.15 -29.87 -37.85
N ASP A 321 -5.35 -31.12 -38.25
CA ASP A 321 -4.55 -31.75 -39.30
C ASP A 321 -5.56 -32.29 -40.32
N ASP A 322 -5.97 -31.41 -41.24
CA ASP A 322 -6.71 -31.82 -42.42
C ASP A 322 -5.74 -31.74 -43.60
N SER A 323 -5.24 -32.91 -43.95
CA SER A 323 -4.34 -33.19 -45.05
C SER A 323 -5.09 -33.09 -46.37
N LEU A 324 -5.03 -31.95 -47.07
CA LEU A 324 -5.27 -31.90 -48.52
C LEU A 324 -4.46 -30.76 -49.16
N SER A 325 -3.38 -31.13 -49.84
CA SER A 325 -2.76 -30.31 -50.88
C SER A 325 -2.45 -31.20 -52.08
N GLU A 326 -3.10 -30.92 -53.21
CA GLU A 326 -2.53 -30.88 -54.56
C GLU A 326 -3.64 -30.51 -55.55
N GLU A 327 -3.55 -29.33 -56.17
CA GLU A 327 -3.51 -29.16 -57.63
C GLU A 327 -3.56 -27.67 -58.04
N ASP A 328 -2.51 -27.29 -58.77
CA ASP A 328 -2.43 -26.41 -59.95
C ASP A 328 -2.96 -24.95 -59.97
N THR A 329 -1.96 -24.05 -60.03
CA THR A 329 -1.89 -22.76 -60.75
C THR A 329 -2.52 -22.77 -62.16
N PRO A 330 -3.01 -21.64 -62.75
CA PRO A 330 -2.14 -20.50 -63.03
C PRO A 330 -2.72 -19.06 -63.10
N LEU A 331 -1.74 -18.15 -63.13
CA LEU A 331 -1.69 -16.70 -63.27
C LEU A 331 -2.53 -16.10 -64.42
N VAL A 332 -3.14 -14.93 -64.19
CA VAL A 332 -3.35 -13.92 -65.25
C VAL A 332 -3.10 -12.50 -64.72
N ASP A 333 -2.34 -11.77 -65.51
CA ASP A 333 -1.75 -10.44 -65.32
C ASP A 333 -2.75 -9.29 -65.61
N CYS A 334 -2.54 -8.13 -64.98
CA CYS A 334 -3.40 -6.95 -65.05
C CYS A 334 -2.87 -5.94 -66.07
N SER A 335 -3.63 -5.62 -67.13
CA SER A 335 -3.48 -4.34 -67.84
C SER A 335 -4.76 -3.91 -68.56
N ASN A 336 -5.38 -2.81 -68.10
CA ASN A 336 -5.90 -1.69 -68.91
C ASN A 336 -6.72 -0.70 -68.04
N THR A 337 -6.30 0.57 -68.09
CA THR A 337 -6.94 1.81 -67.57
C THR A 337 -7.79 2.49 -68.68
N PRO A 338 -8.52 3.64 -68.49
CA PRO A 338 -8.98 4.37 -67.28
C PRO A 338 -10.43 4.99 -67.27
N LEU A 339 -10.89 5.43 -66.07
CA LEU A 339 -11.77 6.60 -65.68
C LEU A 339 -13.31 6.60 -65.92
N PRO A 340 -14.14 7.47 -65.25
CA PRO A 340 -14.02 8.21 -63.95
C PRO A 340 -15.32 8.28 -63.08
N ARG A 341 -15.24 9.04 -61.97
CA ARG A 341 -16.30 9.68 -61.10
C ARG A 341 -16.48 8.96 -59.75
N THR A 342 -16.46 9.58 -58.57
CA THR A 342 -16.48 10.97 -58.09
C THR A 342 -16.16 10.94 -56.58
N LEU A 343 -15.35 11.87 -56.07
CA LEU A 343 -15.22 12.19 -54.62
C LEU A 343 -16.21 13.30 -54.24
N PRO A 344 -16.63 13.41 -52.97
CA PRO A 344 -16.03 14.41 -52.06
C PRO A 344 -15.64 13.81 -50.69
N SER A 345 -14.38 13.98 -50.25
CA SER A 345 -13.88 15.04 -49.32
C SER A 345 -14.37 14.85 -47.87
N THR A 346 -13.55 14.69 -46.83
CA THR A 346 -12.44 15.59 -46.47
C THR A 346 -11.41 15.01 -45.46
N TRP A 347 -10.12 15.22 -45.77
CA TRP A 347 -9.00 15.75 -44.94
C TRP A 347 -8.60 15.05 -43.63
N ILE A 348 -7.51 14.27 -43.60
CA ILE A 348 -6.05 14.58 -43.64
C ILE A 348 -5.44 14.78 -42.24
N GLU A 349 -4.57 13.82 -41.90
CA GLU A 349 -3.52 13.83 -40.88
C GLU A 349 -2.48 14.93 -41.15
N ASN A 350 -1.78 15.42 -40.13
CA ASN A 350 -0.36 15.04 -40.01
C ASN A 350 0.34 15.60 -38.77
N LYS A 351 1.27 14.76 -38.34
CA LYS A 351 2.21 14.93 -37.24
C LYS A 351 3.60 15.21 -37.85
N LEU A 352 4.44 15.89 -37.07
CA LEU A 352 5.89 16.09 -37.23
C LEU A 352 6.40 17.09 -38.29
N TYR A 353 7.11 18.11 -37.81
CA TYR A 353 8.56 18.40 -37.89
C TYR A 353 8.69 19.78 -37.19
N GLY A 354 9.69 20.19 -36.41
CA GLY A 354 11.03 19.73 -36.08
C GLY A 354 11.82 20.99 -35.67
N ARG A 355 12.48 20.94 -34.50
CA ARG A 355 13.74 21.63 -34.14
C ARG A 355 13.82 23.18 -33.96
N ILE A 356 14.36 23.53 -32.77
CA ILE A 356 15.45 24.50 -32.48
C ILE A 356 15.09 26.01 -32.43
N SER A 357 15.08 26.64 -31.25
CA SER A 357 16.22 27.36 -30.61
C SER A 357 15.76 28.32 -29.50
N HIS A 358 16.41 28.20 -28.34
CA HIS A 358 16.88 29.26 -27.43
C HIS A 358 16.27 30.69 -27.43
N ALA A 359 15.74 31.04 -26.25
CA ALA A 359 16.24 32.08 -25.32
C ALA A 359 15.54 33.46 -25.19
N PHE A 360 15.42 33.86 -23.90
CA PHE A 360 15.09 35.17 -23.29
C PHE A 360 13.69 35.76 -23.59
N THR A 361 12.90 36.21 -22.61
CA THR A 361 13.22 37.31 -21.69
C THR A 361 12.25 37.32 -20.49
N ARG A 362 12.77 37.82 -19.36
CA ARG A 362 12.06 38.25 -18.13
C ARG A 362 10.75 39.00 -18.39
N PHE A 363 9.74 38.76 -17.54
CA PHE A 363 9.13 39.77 -16.66
C PHE A 363 8.52 39.07 -15.44
#